data_AF-A0A817QG05-F1
#
_entry.id   AF-A0A817QG05-F1
#
_cell.length_a   1.000
_cell.length_b   1.000
_cell.length_c   1.000
_cell.angle_alpha   90.00
_cell.angle_beta   90.00
_cell.angle_gamma   90.00
#
_symmetry.space_group_name_H-M   'P 1'
#
loop_
_entity.id
_entity.type
_entity.pdbx_description
1 polymer ?
#
loop_
_entity_poly.entity_id
_entity_poly.type
_entity_poly.pdbx_seq_one_letter_code
_entity_poly.pdbx_strand_id
1 'polypeptide(L)'
;MSSVDTQITVFRIIFEVISTFGGYGLSMGHSTVTSSFATVLTVPSKILILILIMCMGRHRSLLDSMKDQEEIEYSAQTLIDSWKQLAVLEQLEKQKSISRT
;
A
#
# COMPACT_ATOMS: atom_id res chain seq x y z
N MET A 1 -24.98 20.24 33.64
CA MET A 1 -24.74 19.26 32.56
C MET A 1 -24.22 20.02 31.36
N SER A 2 -22.96 19.79 30.99
CA SER A 2 -22.38 20.33 29.75
C SER A 2 -23.23 19.88 28.56
N SER A 3 -23.49 20.78 27.63
CA SER A 3 -24.21 20.49 26.39
C SER A 3 -23.49 19.36 25.66
N VAL A 4 -24.09 18.18 25.63
CA VAL A 4 -23.63 17.09 24.76
C VAL A 4 -23.72 17.63 23.34
N ASP A 5 -22.58 17.84 22.69
CA ASP A 5 -22.52 18.30 21.31
C ASP A 5 -23.26 17.29 20.42
N THR A 6 -24.51 17.62 20.08
CA THR A 6 -25.42 16.74 19.34
C THR A 6 -24.92 16.48 17.91
N GLN A 7 -23.92 17.26 17.48
CA GLN A 7 -23.26 17.12 16.19
C GLN A 7 -22.12 16.08 16.17
N ILE A 8 -21.70 15.56 17.31
CA ILE A 8 -20.76 14.42 17.39
C ILE A 8 -21.60 13.14 17.42
N THR A 9 -21.95 12.65 16.24
CA THR A 9 -22.68 11.39 16.07
C THR A 9 -21.72 10.23 15.86
N VAL A 10 -22.08 9.04 16.36
CA VAL A 10 -21.29 7.80 16.16
C VAL A 10 -21.01 7.53 14.68
N PHE A 11 -21.98 7.81 13.81
CA PHE A 11 -21.82 7.72 12.36
C PHE A 11 -20.67 8.58 11.82
N ARG A 12 -20.54 9.83 12.29
CA ARG A 12 -19.46 10.74 11.86
C ARG A 12 -18.08 10.22 12.25
N ILE A 13 -17.97 9.63 13.44
CA ILE A 13 -16.73 9.02 13.92
C ILE A 13 -16.38 7.79 13.07
N ILE A 14 -17.34 6.91 12.82
CA ILE A 14 -17.14 5.70 12.01
C ILE A 14 -16.75 6.07 10.57
N PHE A 15 -17.43 7.04 9.97
CA PHE A 15 -17.09 7.54 8.64
C PHE A 15 -15.66 8.04 8.57
N GLU A 16 -15.23 8.83 9.57
CA GLU A 16 -13.87 9.36 9.63
C GLU A 16 -12.83 8.25 9.70
N VAL A 17 -13.07 7.24 10.54
CA VAL A 17 -12.19 6.08 10.70
C VAL A 17 -12.08 5.29 9.40
N ILE A 18 -13.19 5.01 8.72
CA ILE A 18 -13.21 4.22 7.48
C ILE A 18 -12.57 4.99 6.33
N SER A 19 -12.94 6.27 6.15
CA SER A 19 -12.35 7.10 5.08
C SER A 19 -10.86 7.26 5.27
N THR A 20 -10.41 7.32 6.52
CA THR A 20 -9.01 7.52 6.83
C THR A 20 -8.22 6.21 6.69
N PHE A 21 -8.83 5.07 7.04
CA PHE A 21 -8.25 3.75 6.84
C PHE A 21 -8.04 3.41 5.37
N GLY A 22 -8.96 3.82 4.50
CA GLY A 22 -8.84 3.67 3.04
C GLY A 22 -7.90 4.67 2.36
N GLY A 23 -7.31 5.63 3.09
CA GLY A 23 -6.39 6.62 2.52
C GLY A 23 -7.06 7.75 1.70
N TYR A 24 -8.40 7.86 1.73
CA TYR A 24 -9.14 8.88 0.97
C TYR A 24 -9.12 10.27 1.61
N GLY A 25 -8.94 10.34 2.93
CA GLY A 25 -8.81 11.61 3.66
C GLY A 25 -10.06 12.50 3.64
N LEU A 26 -11.25 11.92 3.45
CA LEU A 26 -12.52 12.65 3.49
C LEU A 26 -12.95 12.84 4.95
N SER A 27 -13.45 14.04 5.23
CA SER A 27 -13.96 14.42 6.55
C SER A 27 -15.31 15.08 6.39
N MET A 28 -16.27 14.74 7.24
CA MET A 28 -17.59 15.40 7.22
C MET A 28 -17.48 16.85 7.69
N GLY A 29 -18.27 17.77 7.11
CA GLY A 29 -18.32 19.15 7.57
C GLY A 29 -19.06 19.31 8.90
N HIS A 30 -18.64 20.25 9.75
CA HIS A 30 -19.33 20.59 10.99
C HIS A 30 -20.29 21.76 10.77
N SER A 31 -21.47 21.79 11.42
CA SER A 31 -22.47 22.84 11.17
C SER A 31 -22.18 24.14 11.92
N THR A 32 -21.41 24.10 13.01
CA THR A 32 -21.10 25.27 13.84
C THR A 32 -19.84 26.01 13.39
N VAL A 33 -18.96 25.33 12.66
CA VAL A 33 -17.67 25.87 12.20
C VAL A 33 -17.50 25.45 10.75
N THR A 34 -17.16 26.38 9.85
CA THR A 34 -16.88 26.10 8.43
C THR A 34 -15.55 25.36 8.27
N SER A 35 -15.43 24.21 8.91
CA SER A 35 -14.22 23.39 9.00
C SER A 35 -14.59 21.92 9.06
N SER A 36 -13.60 21.07 8.76
CA SER A 36 -13.68 19.62 8.83
C SER A 36 -14.04 19.15 10.24
N PHE A 37 -14.80 18.06 10.35
CA PHE A 37 -15.11 17.41 11.62
C PHE A 37 -13.83 17.00 12.36
N ALA A 38 -12.79 16.60 11.61
CA ALA A 38 -11.43 16.41 12.11
C ALA A 38 -10.84 17.60 12.90
N THR A 39 -11.29 18.83 12.64
CA THR A 39 -10.82 20.04 13.32
C THR A 39 -11.38 20.17 14.73
N VAL A 40 -12.59 19.67 14.96
CA VAL A 40 -13.33 19.74 16.25
C VAL A 40 -12.94 18.60 17.20
N LEU A 41 -12.26 17.56 16.70
CA LEU A 41 -11.78 16.44 17.52
C LEU A 41 -10.72 16.86 18.54
N THR A 42 -10.70 16.18 19.70
CA THR A 42 -9.70 16.38 20.75
C THR A 42 -8.30 15.97 20.26
N VAL A 43 -7.26 16.60 20.79
CA VAL A 43 -5.85 16.32 20.41
C VAL A 43 -5.49 14.82 20.34
N PRO A 44 -5.85 13.96 21.32
CA PRO A 44 -5.54 12.52 21.23
C PRO A 44 -6.30 11.81 20.11
N SER A 45 -7.57 12.19 19.86
CA SER A 45 -8.37 11.56 18.80
C SER A 45 -7.90 11.96 17.41
N LYS A 46 -7.36 13.17 17.23
CA LYS A 46 -6.70 13.55 15.96
C LYS A 46 -5.48 12.70 15.64
N ILE A 47 -4.59 12.50 16.61
CA ILE A 47 -3.36 11.73 16.39
C ILE A 47 -3.70 10.28 16.07
N LEU A 48 -4.61 9.69 16.85
CA LEU A 48 -5.00 8.30 16.67
C LEU A 48 -5.75 8.09 15.35
N ILE A 49 -6.74 8.95 15.04
CA ILE A 49 -7.57 8.79 13.86
C ILE A 49 -6.83 9.23 12.60
N LEU A 50 -6.30 10.46 12.52
CA LEU A 50 -5.70 10.94 11.27
C LEU A 50 -4.32 10.35 10.98
N ILE A 51 -3.43 10.26 11.97
CA ILE A 51 -2.03 9.93 11.71
C ILE A 51 -1.82 8.42 11.73
N LEU A 52 -2.28 7.74 12.79
CA LEU A 52 -2.02 6.31 12.98
C LEU A 52 -2.73 5.46 11.92
N ILE A 53 -4.00 5.75 11.65
CA ILE A 53 -4.82 4.98 10.70
C ILE A 53 -4.36 5.22 9.25
N MET A 54 -3.98 6.46 8.88
CA MET A 54 -3.38 6.75 7.57
C MET A 54 -2.08 5.99 7.33
N CYS A 55 -1.18 5.99 8.33
CA CYS A 55 0.07 5.24 8.24
C CYS A 55 -0.20 3.74 8.09
N MET A 56 -1.16 3.20 8.85
CA MET A 56 -1.46 1.76 8.83
C MET A 56 -2.10 1.30 7.52
N GLY A 57 -2.94 2.14 6.89
CA GLY A 57 -3.47 1.89 5.56
C GLY A 57 -2.38 1.85 4.49
N ARG A 58 -1.46 2.83 4.51
CA ARG A 58 -0.35 2.88 3.53
C ARG A 58 0.68 1.77 3.73
N HIS A 59 0.91 1.34 4.97
CA HIS A 59 1.87 0.26 5.25
C HIS A 59 1.43 -1.09 4.65
N ARG A 60 0.12 -1.39 4.60
CA ARG A 60 -0.36 -2.61 3.91
C ARG A 60 -0.16 -2.54 2.40
N SER A 61 -0.38 -1.38 1.79
CA SER A 61 -0.20 -1.18 0.35
C SER A 61 1.27 -1.29 -0.09
N LEU A 62 2.21 -0.84 0.75
CA LEU A 62 3.64 -0.97 0.45
C LEU A 62 4.12 -2.42 0.54
N LEU A 63 3.63 -3.17 1.54
CA LEU A 63 3.97 -4.57 1.72
C LEU A 63 3.48 -5.43 0.55
N ASP A 64 2.31 -5.15 0.00
CA ASP A 64 1.77 -5.91 -1.15
C ASP A 64 2.65 -5.70 -2.39
N SER A 65 3.02 -4.44 -2.67
CA SER A 65 3.88 -4.10 -3.80
C SER A 65 5.29 -4.72 -3.71
N MET A 66 5.82 -4.93 -2.51
CA MET A 66 7.14 -5.56 -2.33
C MET A 66 7.12 -7.05 -2.68
N LYS A 67 6.00 -7.74 -2.44
CA LYS A 67 5.87 -9.18 -2.73
C LYS A 67 5.75 -9.41 -4.23
N ASP A 68 5.02 -8.55 -4.93
CA ASP A 68 4.95 -8.57 -6.39
C ASP A 68 6.32 -8.34 -7.02
N GLN A 69 7.13 -7.42 -6.45
CA GLN A 69 8.49 -7.16 -6.90
C GLN A 69 9.41 -8.40 -6.75
N GLU A 70 9.33 -9.10 -5.61
CA GLU A 70 10.12 -10.31 -5.35
C GLU A 70 9.83 -11.43 -6.35
N GLU A 71 8.55 -11.63 -6.71
CA GLU A 71 8.14 -12.62 -7.72
C GLU A 71 8.67 -12.27 -9.12
N ILE A 72 8.64 -10.97 -9.49
CA ILE A 72 9.18 -10.48 -10.76
C ILE A 72 10.70 -10.68 -10.81
N GLU A 73 11.42 -10.39 -9.73
CA GLU A 73 12.88 -10.57 -9.67
C GLU A 73 13.28 -12.04 -9.79
N TYR A 74 12.57 -12.95 -9.10
CA TYR A 74 12.80 -14.39 -9.23
C TYR A 74 12.53 -14.88 -10.65
N SER A 75 11.40 -14.47 -11.25
CA SER A 75 11.10 -14.82 -12.64
C SER A 75 12.16 -14.31 -13.62
N ALA A 76 12.66 -13.09 -13.44
CA ALA A 76 13.71 -12.55 -14.31
C ALA A 76 15.02 -13.34 -14.18
N GLN A 77 15.40 -13.74 -12.97
CA GLN A 77 16.60 -14.54 -12.72
C GLN A 77 16.51 -15.92 -13.40
N THR A 78 15.38 -16.61 -13.27
CA THR A 78 15.19 -17.93 -13.92
C THR A 78 15.30 -17.87 -15.44
N LEU A 79 14.78 -16.79 -16.05
CA LEU A 79 14.91 -16.57 -17.49
C LEU A 79 16.38 -16.39 -17.88
N ILE A 80 17.11 -15.49 -17.19
CA ILE A 80 18.52 -15.22 -17.47
C ILE A 80 19.36 -16.49 -17.40
N ASP A 81 19.12 -17.33 -16.39
CA ASP A 81 19.82 -18.61 -16.26
C ASP A 81 19.50 -19.57 -17.41
N SER A 82 18.24 -19.63 -17.84
CA SER A 82 17.82 -20.44 -18.99
C SER A 82 18.51 -20.02 -20.28
N TRP A 83 18.55 -18.70 -20.57
CA TRP A 83 19.26 -18.16 -21.73
C TRP A 83 20.76 -18.49 -21.70
N LYS A 84 21.37 -18.44 -20.52
CA LYS A 84 22.78 -18.79 -20.34
C LYS A 84 23.04 -20.28 -20.62
N GLN A 85 22.14 -21.17 -20.19
CA GLN A 85 22.24 -22.61 -20.50
C GLN A 85 22.12 -22.86 -22.00
N LEU A 86 21.17 -22.23 -22.68
CA LEU A 86 21.00 -22.35 -24.13
C LEU A 86 22.24 -21.89 -24.89
N ALA A 87 22.83 -20.76 -24.50
CA ALA A 87 24.06 -20.26 -25.09
C ALA A 87 25.21 -21.27 -24.93
N VAL A 88 25.34 -21.91 -23.77
CA VAL A 88 26.35 -22.95 -23.53
C VAL A 88 26.10 -24.19 -24.41
N LEU A 89 24.85 -24.63 -24.53
CA LEU A 89 24.49 -25.76 -25.39
C LEU A 89 24.82 -25.49 -26.86
N GLU A 90 24.54 -24.28 -27.34
CA GLU A 90 24.87 -23.87 -28.70
C GLU A 90 26.38 -23.91 -28.95
N GLN A 91 27.21 -23.48 -27.98
CA GLN A 91 28.66 -23.59 -28.09
C GLN A 91 29.13 -25.06 -28.13
N LEU A 92 28.51 -25.93 -27.32
CA LEU A 92 28.84 -27.36 -27.28
C LEU A 92 28.47 -28.06 -28.60
N GLU A 93 27.31 -27.76 -29.16
CA GLU A 93 26.91 -28.30 -30.46
C GLU A 93 27.86 -27.86 -31.57
N LYS A 94 28.25 -26.58 -31.57
CA LYS A 94 29.22 -26.04 -32.53
C LYS A 94 30.57 -26.75 -32.44
N GLN A 95 31.08 -26.96 -31.23
CA GLN A 95 32.32 -27.72 -30.99
C GLN A 95 32.22 -29.19 -31.46
N LYS A 96 31.11 -29.85 -31.15
CA LYS A 96 30.86 -31.24 -31.56
C LYS A 96 30.75 -31.39 -33.09
N SER A 97 30.20 -30.38 -33.77
CA SER A 97 30.14 -30.36 -35.24
C SER A 97 31.52 -30.25 -35.89
N ILE A 98 32.41 -29.41 -35.34
CA ILE A 98 33.78 -29.22 -35.82
C ILE A 98 34.62 -30.49 -35.64
N SER A 99 34.48 -31.17 -34.50
CA SER A 99 35.23 -32.40 -34.21
C SER A 99 34.77 -33.64 -35.00
N ARG A 100 33.63 -33.59 -35.69
CA ARG A 100 33.10 -34.71 -36.51
C ARG A 100 33.52 -34.66 -37.99
N THR A 101 34.09 -33.55 -38.45
CA THR A 101 34.74 -33.37 -39.76
C THR A 101 36.22 -33.67 -39.69
#